data_AF-A0A8H4PPC6-F1
#
_entry.id   AF-A0A8H4PPC6-F1
#
_cell.length_a   1.000
_cell.length_b   1.000
_cell.length_c   1.000
_cell.angle_alpha   90.00
_cell.angle_beta   90.00
_cell.angle_gamma   90.00
#
_symmetry.space_group_name_H-M   'P 1'
#
loop_
_entity.id
_entity.type
_entity.pdbx_description
1 polymer ?
#
loop_
_entity_poly.entity_id
_entity_poly.type
_entity_poly.pdbx_seq_one_letter_code
_entity_poly.pdbx_strand_id
1 'polypeptide(L)'
;MIDLEASLGPGSPFPHDKEFSAMGGILWEQVDGWIFVTVEKDLDPLPPVDAMEIDVTAAEEVFNSLSDRYITNKDYNLEFDRFKASGGRPELAGFFAAAGKFKNQEPWSRYNESTEYYAMRFMEENGESVGWHGSFPLFGQLDVSAGNVDKEPEPNKGDDGIGKGDDKQDGN
;
A
#
# COMPACT_ATOMS: atom_id res chain seq x y z
N MET A 1 -5.62 -10.87 -3.76
CA MET A 1 -4.52 -10.82 -2.77
C MET A 1 -4.02 -12.24 -2.48
N ILE A 2 -2.72 -12.38 -2.21
CA ILE A 2 -2.02 -13.65 -2.01
C ILE A 2 -1.53 -13.73 -0.56
N ASP A 3 -1.82 -14.84 0.10
CA ASP A 3 -1.34 -15.13 1.46
C ASP A 3 0.17 -15.44 1.42
N LEU A 4 1.01 -14.58 2.01
CA LEU A 4 2.46 -14.76 1.92
C LEU A 4 2.97 -15.88 2.80
N GLU A 5 2.40 -16.08 3.99
CA GLU A 5 2.82 -17.16 4.87
C GLU A 5 2.56 -18.52 4.22
N ALA A 6 1.37 -18.72 3.66
CA ALA A 6 1.01 -19.94 2.95
C ALA A 6 1.79 -20.13 1.63
N SER A 7 2.30 -19.05 1.03
CA SER A 7 3.11 -19.10 -0.21
C SER A 7 4.59 -19.40 0.06
N LEU A 8 5.16 -18.77 1.09
CA LEU A 8 6.60 -18.79 1.39
C LEU A 8 6.97 -19.85 2.42
N GLY A 9 6.04 -20.24 3.30
CA GLY A 9 6.26 -21.23 4.37
C GLY A 9 7.52 -20.91 5.19
N PRO A 10 8.43 -21.88 5.43
CA PRO A 10 9.72 -21.64 6.09
C PRO A 10 10.64 -20.61 5.39
N GLY A 11 10.33 -20.19 4.17
CA GLY A 11 11.00 -19.10 3.47
C GLY A 11 10.48 -17.70 3.84
N SER A 12 9.41 -17.57 4.63
CA SER A 12 8.90 -16.28 5.08
C SER A 12 9.88 -15.64 6.08
N PRO A 13 10.32 -14.38 5.87
CA PRO A 13 11.15 -13.67 6.83
C PRO A 13 10.37 -13.24 8.08
N PHE A 14 9.07 -13.03 7.95
CA PHE A 14 8.19 -12.52 9.01
C PHE A 14 6.88 -13.33 9.04
N PRO A 15 6.91 -14.60 9.48
CA PRO A 15 5.72 -15.47 9.47
C PRO A 15 4.61 -14.97 10.41
N HIS A 16 4.93 -14.11 11.38
CA HIS A 16 3.95 -13.62 12.36
C HIS A 16 3.11 -12.44 11.86
N ASP A 17 3.48 -11.81 10.74
CA ASP A 17 2.81 -10.61 10.22
C ASP A 17 1.47 -10.92 9.55
N LYS A 18 1.19 -12.21 9.25
CA LYS A 18 -0.02 -12.66 8.52
C LYS A 18 -0.25 -11.84 7.24
N GLU A 19 0.83 -11.55 6.52
CA GLU A 19 0.84 -10.61 5.40
C GLU A 19 0.10 -11.16 4.17
N PHE A 20 -0.68 -10.28 3.52
CA PHE A 20 -1.27 -10.51 2.22
C PHE A 20 -0.72 -9.52 1.18
N SER A 21 -0.21 -10.05 0.06
CA SER A 21 0.29 -9.22 -1.04
C SER A 21 -0.80 -8.95 -2.08
N ALA A 22 -0.95 -7.68 -2.46
CA ALA A 22 -1.80 -7.25 -3.56
C ALA A 22 -0.98 -7.18 -4.86
N MET A 23 -1.01 -8.26 -5.65
CA MET A 23 -0.33 -8.31 -6.94
C MET A 23 -0.92 -7.25 -7.89
N GLY A 24 -0.09 -6.31 -8.33
CA GLY A 24 -0.53 -5.16 -9.14
C GLY A 24 -1.08 -3.99 -8.34
N GLY A 25 -1.06 -4.07 -7.00
CA GLY A 25 -1.50 -3.07 -6.04
C GLY A 25 -3.00 -3.10 -5.74
N ILE A 26 -3.48 -2.02 -5.11
CA ILE A 26 -4.86 -1.88 -4.59
C ILE A 26 -5.49 -0.69 -5.28
N LEU A 27 -6.66 -0.88 -5.90
CA LEU A 27 -7.44 0.22 -6.49
C LEU A 27 -8.00 1.12 -5.39
N TRP A 28 -8.20 2.41 -5.68
CA TRP A 28 -8.77 3.34 -4.71
C TRP A 28 -10.16 2.90 -4.24
N GLU A 29 -10.97 2.41 -5.17
CA GLU A 29 -12.32 1.90 -4.93
C GLU A 29 -12.34 0.59 -4.13
N GLN A 30 -11.19 -0.05 -3.92
CA GLN A 30 -11.03 -1.23 -3.06
C GLN A 30 -10.68 -0.84 -1.60
N VAL A 31 -10.31 0.42 -1.35
CA VAL A 31 -10.00 0.91 0.01
C VAL A 31 -11.32 1.29 0.70
N ASP A 32 -11.72 0.54 1.73
CA ASP A 32 -12.95 0.83 2.50
C ASP A 32 -12.84 2.12 3.33
N GLY A 33 -11.63 2.45 3.79
CA GLY A 33 -11.38 3.63 4.61
C GLY A 33 -9.98 3.63 5.22
N TRP A 34 -9.75 4.60 6.10
CA TRP A 34 -8.46 4.79 6.76
C TRP A 34 -8.59 5.42 8.14
N ILE A 35 -7.52 5.30 8.92
CA ILE A 35 -7.33 5.99 10.20
C ILE A 35 -6.03 6.77 10.12
N PHE A 36 -6.06 8.04 10.51
CA PHE A 36 -4.82 8.79 10.72
C PHE A 36 -4.18 8.34 12.03
N VAL A 37 -2.92 7.94 11.99
CA VAL A 37 -2.14 7.52 13.18
C VAL A 37 -0.97 8.49 13.37
N THR A 38 -0.73 8.91 14.60
CA THR A 38 0.40 9.75 15.00
C THR A 38 1.35 8.94 15.86
N VAL A 39 2.59 8.74 15.41
CA VAL A 39 3.55 7.82 16.04
C VAL A 39 3.72 8.11 17.54
N GLU A 40 3.98 9.37 17.89
CA GLU A 40 4.25 9.80 19.27
C GLU A 40 3.09 9.59 20.25
N LYS A 41 1.85 9.65 19.75
CA LYS A 41 0.65 9.60 20.59
C LYS A 41 -0.03 8.24 20.57
N ASP A 42 -0.03 7.60 19.41
CA ASP A 42 -0.83 6.42 19.13
C ASP A 42 0.03 5.14 19.10
N LEU A 43 1.35 5.22 18.85
CA LEU A 43 2.24 4.06 18.70
C LEU A 43 3.39 4.01 19.72
N ASP A 44 3.82 5.15 20.27
CA ASP A 44 4.83 5.24 21.35
C ASP A 44 4.46 4.48 22.65
N PRO A 45 3.17 4.25 22.99
CA PRO A 45 2.81 3.38 24.11
C PRO A 45 3.12 1.89 23.87
N LEU A 46 3.42 1.48 22.62
CA LEU A 46 3.73 0.09 22.33
C LEU A 46 5.16 -0.23 22.78
N PRO A 47 5.40 -1.37 23.46
CA PRO A 47 6.75 -1.78 23.77
C PRO A 47 7.59 -1.83 22.48
N PRO A 48 8.88 -1.47 22.54
CA PRO A 48 9.75 -1.53 21.37
C PRO A 48 9.67 -2.94 20.75
N VAL A 49 9.53 -2.98 19.43
CA VAL A 49 9.42 -4.19 18.60
C VAL A 49 10.77 -4.91 18.52
N ASP A 50 11.38 -5.18 19.68
CA ASP A 50 12.60 -5.99 19.81
C ASP A 50 12.27 -7.44 20.23
N ALA A 51 10.98 -7.80 20.30
CA ALA A 51 10.56 -9.16 20.50
C ALA A 51 9.83 -9.66 19.25
N MET A 52 10.27 -10.83 18.80
CA MET A 52 9.84 -11.64 17.66
C MET A 52 8.36 -12.08 17.72
N GLU A 53 7.52 -11.41 18.51
CA GLU A 53 6.11 -11.70 18.76
C GLU A 53 5.33 -10.38 18.84
N ILE A 54 4.54 -10.08 17.81
CA ILE A 54 3.48 -9.07 17.93
C ILE A 54 2.45 -9.63 18.90
N ASP A 55 2.25 -8.99 20.06
CA ASP A 55 1.10 -9.27 20.90
C ASP A 55 -0.15 -8.81 20.15
N VAL A 56 -0.83 -9.77 19.52
CA VAL A 56 -2.06 -9.53 18.74
C VAL A 56 -3.12 -8.87 19.62
N THR A 57 -3.14 -9.16 20.92
CA THR A 57 -4.05 -8.52 21.88
C THR A 57 -3.76 -7.03 21.99
N ALA A 58 -2.49 -6.65 22.15
CA ALA A 58 -2.08 -5.25 22.21
C ALA A 58 -2.35 -4.52 20.89
N ALA A 59 -2.11 -5.16 19.74
CA ALA A 59 -2.43 -4.59 18.43
C ALA A 59 -3.94 -4.39 18.24
N GLU A 60 -4.77 -5.34 18.66
CA GLU A 60 -6.22 -5.23 18.65
C GLU A 60 -6.71 -4.12 19.60
N GLU A 61 -6.14 -4.00 20.80
CA GLU A 61 -6.46 -2.93 21.75
C GLU A 61 -6.15 -1.55 21.18
N VAL A 62 -4.97 -1.38 20.56
CA VAL A 62 -4.64 -0.12 19.88
C VAL A 62 -5.60 0.16 18.74
N PHE A 63 -5.87 -0.83 17.88
CA PHE A 63 -6.82 -0.65 16.78
C PHE A 63 -8.21 -0.24 17.27
N ASN A 64 -8.74 -0.94 18.29
CA ASN A 64 -10.04 -0.63 18.88
C ASN A 64 -10.06 0.79 19.49
N SER A 65 -8.98 1.21 20.15
CA SER A 65 -8.86 2.57 20.70
C SER A 65 -8.88 3.67 19.63
N LEU A 66 -8.50 3.33 18.39
CA LEU A 66 -8.45 4.24 17.26
C LEU A 66 -9.70 4.17 16.36
N SER A 67 -10.59 3.21 16.59
CA SER A 67 -11.75 2.93 15.72
C SER A 67 -12.71 4.12 15.56
N ASP A 68 -12.88 4.95 16.59
CA ASP A 68 -13.69 6.18 16.53
C ASP A 68 -13.15 7.23 15.54
N ARG A 69 -11.91 7.08 15.08
CA ARG A 69 -11.26 7.96 14.09
C ARG A 69 -11.35 7.40 12.66
N TYR A 70 -12.06 6.29 12.46
CA TYR A 70 -12.22 5.68 11.15
C TYR A 70 -12.95 6.61 10.18
N ILE A 71 -12.36 6.80 9.01
CA ILE A 71 -12.93 7.59 7.93
C ILE A 71 -13.22 6.63 6.78
N THR A 72 -14.51 6.45 6.48
CA THR A 72 -14.96 5.67 5.33
C THR A 72 -14.62 6.37 4.03
N ASN A 73 -14.13 5.60 3.07
CA ASN A 73 -13.97 6.04 1.70
C ASN A 73 -15.33 6.08 1.00
N LYS A 74 -15.75 7.26 0.54
CA LYS A 74 -17.03 7.42 -0.17
C LYS A 74 -17.03 6.78 -1.56
N ASP A 75 -15.85 6.50 -2.09
CA ASP A 75 -15.66 5.89 -3.41
C ASP A 75 -15.48 4.36 -3.30
N TYR A 76 -15.59 3.79 -2.09
CA TYR A 76 -15.53 2.34 -1.91
C TYR A 76 -16.63 1.65 -2.72
N ASN A 77 -16.24 0.65 -3.52
CA ASN A 77 -17.17 -0.12 -4.32
C ASN A 77 -17.52 -1.44 -3.62
N LEU A 78 -18.77 -1.54 -3.15
CA LEU A 78 -19.31 -2.71 -2.45
C LEU A 78 -19.23 -4.02 -3.25
N GLU A 79 -19.04 -3.97 -4.57
CA GLU A 79 -18.79 -5.18 -5.36
C GLU A 79 -17.52 -5.92 -4.91
N PHE A 80 -16.58 -5.26 -4.22
CA PHE A 80 -15.40 -5.91 -3.69
C PHE A 80 -15.69 -6.87 -2.52
N ASP A 81 -16.81 -6.68 -1.79
CA ASP A 81 -17.19 -7.50 -0.61
C ASP A 81 -17.42 -8.98 -0.96
N ARG A 82 -17.71 -9.27 -2.23
CA ARG A 82 -17.93 -10.65 -2.71
C ARG A 82 -16.63 -11.44 -2.88
N PHE A 83 -15.49 -10.76 -2.91
CA PHE A 83 -14.20 -11.39 -3.17
C PHE A 83 -13.48 -11.75 -1.87
N LYS A 84 -12.50 -12.65 -1.99
CA LYS A 84 -11.62 -13.07 -0.90
C LYS A 84 -10.21 -13.27 -1.41
N ALA A 85 -9.24 -13.28 -0.51
CA ALA A 85 -7.87 -13.64 -0.85
C ALA A 85 -7.79 -15.06 -1.45
N SER A 86 -6.83 -15.28 -2.35
CA SER A 86 -6.68 -16.55 -3.08
C SER A 86 -6.05 -17.68 -2.27
N GLY A 87 -5.69 -17.43 -1.01
CA GLY A 87 -4.81 -18.30 -0.22
C GLY A 87 -3.36 -18.27 -0.73
N GLY A 88 -2.58 -19.27 -0.32
CA GLY A 88 -1.18 -19.42 -0.68
C GLY A 88 -0.99 -19.77 -2.16
N ARG A 89 0.05 -19.19 -2.75
CA ARG A 89 0.50 -19.39 -4.13
C ARG A 89 2.00 -19.69 -4.15
N PRO A 90 2.42 -20.91 -3.79
CA PRO A 90 3.84 -21.27 -3.75
C PRO A 90 4.57 -21.08 -5.09
N GLU A 91 3.86 -21.21 -6.21
CA GLU A 91 4.36 -20.93 -7.56
C GLU A 91 4.79 -19.46 -7.76
N LEU A 92 4.31 -18.55 -6.91
CA LEU A 92 4.64 -17.12 -6.91
C LEU A 92 5.71 -16.74 -5.88
N ALA A 93 6.28 -17.70 -5.13
CA ALA A 93 7.21 -17.41 -4.02
C ALA A 93 8.48 -16.65 -4.44
N GLY A 94 8.91 -16.81 -5.70
CA GLY A 94 9.99 -16.00 -6.26
C GLY A 94 11.33 -16.09 -5.53
N PHE A 95 11.64 -17.20 -4.86
CA PHE A 95 12.84 -17.30 -4.01
C PHE A 95 14.15 -16.94 -4.74
N PHE A 96 14.84 -15.92 -4.20
CA PHE A 96 16.18 -15.50 -4.57
C PHE A 96 17.09 -15.44 -3.34
N ALA A 97 18.40 -15.28 -3.57
CA ALA A 97 19.43 -15.16 -2.52
C ALA A 97 19.32 -16.25 -1.43
N ALA A 98 19.33 -15.88 -0.15
CA ALA A 98 19.30 -16.82 0.98
C ALA A 98 18.05 -17.72 1.01
N ALA A 99 16.93 -17.25 0.45
CA ALA A 99 15.70 -18.03 0.33
C ALA A 99 15.75 -19.06 -0.82
N GLY A 100 16.72 -18.95 -1.74
CA GLY A 100 16.90 -19.88 -2.86
C GLY A 100 17.06 -21.34 -2.44
N LYS A 101 17.47 -21.62 -1.19
CA LYS A 101 17.56 -22.97 -0.63
C LYS A 101 16.20 -23.71 -0.57
N PHE A 102 15.09 -22.97 -0.58
CA PHE A 102 13.74 -23.55 -0.53
C PHE A 102 13.19 -23.93 -1.91
N LYS A 103 13.75 -23.39 -3.00
CA LYS A 103 13.26 -23.63 -4.37
C LYS A 103 13.20 -25.12 -4.75
N ASN A 104 14.15 -25.92 -4.25
CA ASN A 104 14.23 -27.36 -4.55
C ASN A 104 13.49 -28.23 -3.53
N GLN A 105 12.70 -27.63 -2.63
CA GLN A 105 11.92 -28.33 -1.62
C GLN A 105 10.44 -28.28 -2.00
N GLU A 106 9.68 -29.24 -1.49
CA GLU A 106 8.23 -29.27 -1.65
C GLU A 106 7.56 -28.15 -0.83
N PRO A 107 6.50 -27.48 -1.34
CA PRO A 107 5.84 -27.72 -2.63
C PRO A 107 6.50 -27.04 -3.84
N TRP A 108 7.53 -26.20 -3.64
CA TRP A 108 8.10 -25.33 -4.68
C TRP A 108 8.81 -26.07 -5.81
N SER A 109 9.41 -27.23 -5.51
CA SER A 109 10.10 -28.07 -6.48
C SER A 109 9.22 -28.54 -7.65
N ARG A 110 7.89 -28.46 -7.51
CA ARG A 110 6.93 -28.85 -8.55
C ARG A 110 6.75 -27.80 -9.64
N TYR A 111 7.16 -26.56 -9.40
CA TYR A 111 6.96 -25.45 -10.33
C TYR A 111 8.23 -25.21 -11.14
N ASN A 112 8.14 -25.42 -12.45
CA ASN A 112 9.27 -25.39 -13.38
C ASN A 112 9.34 -24.13 -14.26
N GLU A 113 8.27 -23.34 -14.31
CA GLU A 113 8.21 -22.08 -15.04
C GLU A 113 8.73 -20.89 -14.21
N SER A 114 8.87 -19.73 -14.86
CA SER A 114 9.26 -18.49 -14.18
C SER A 114 8.16 -17.96 -13.26
N THR A 115 8.53 -17.22 -12.22
CA THR A 115 7.56 -16.49 -11.37
C THR A 115 6.74 -15.50 -12.19
N GLU A 116 7.33 -14.89 -13.22
CA GLU A 116 6.63 -14.00 -14.16
C GLU A 116 5.51 -14.75 -14.89
N TYR A 117 5.79 -15.96 -15.40
CA TYR A 117 4.77 -16.79 -16.05
C TYR A 117 3.60 -17.07 -15.11
N TYR A 118 3.89 -17.48 -13.87
CA TYR A 118 2.83 -17.74 -12.88
C TYR A 118 2.09 -16.47 -12.47
N ALA A 119 2.77 -15.31 -12.40
CA ALA A 119 2.14 -14.04 -12.09
C ALA A 119 1.16 -13.62 -13.20
N MET A 120 1.56 -13.76 -14.46
CA MET A 120 0.67 -13.53 -15.61
C MET A 120 -0.55 -14.46 -15.56
N ARG A 121 -0.32 -15.76 -15.34
CA ARG A 121 -1.40 -16.76 -15.20
C ARG A 121 -2.37 -16.44 -14.07
N PHE A 122 -1.85 -16.03 -12.92
CA PHE A 122 -2.65 -15.63 -11.77
C PHE A 122 -3.53 -14.41 -12.11
N MET A 123 -2.97 -13.40 -12.77
CA MET A 123 -3.71 -12.20 -13.17
C MET A 123 -4.70 -12.46 -14.31
N GLU A 124 -4.40 -13.35 -15.24
CA GLU A 124 -5.37 -13.80 -16.26
C GLU A 124 -6.58 -14.50 -15.62
N GLU A 125 -6.37 -15.26 -14.54
CA GLU A 125 -7.44 -15.99 -13.86
C GLU A 125 -8.24 -15.15 -12.87
N ASN A 126 -7.61 -14.18 -12.20
CA ASN A 126 -8.20 -13.47 -11.05
C ASN A 126 -8.21 -11.95 -11.20
N GLY A 127 -7.53 -11.40 -12.20
CA GLY A 127 -7.22 -9.97 -12.28
C GLY A 127 -8.35 -9.10 -12.83
N GLU A 128 -9.37 -9.68 -13.48
CA GLU A 128 -10.46 -8.91 -14.12
C GLU A 128 -11.12 -7.94 -13.13
N SER A 129 -11.35 -8.40 -11.89
CA SER A 129 -11.97 -7.59 -10.83
C SER A 129 -11.13 -6.39 -10.40
N VAL A 130 -9.82 -6.42 -10.65
CA VAL A 130 -8.89 -5.33 -10.34
C VAL A 130 -8.44 -4.60 -11.61
N GLY A 131 -9.19 -4.71 -12.72
CA GLY A 131 -8.91 -3.97 -13.95
C GLY A 131 -7.79 -4.54 -14.80
N TRP A 132 -7.41 -5.81 -14.60
CA TRP A 132 -6.45 -6.48 -15.48
C TRP A 132 -7.05 -6.72 -16.88
N HIS A 133 -6.37 -6.21 -17.90
CA HIS A 133 -6.68 -6.45 -19.31
C HIS A 133 -5.41 -6.83 -20.11
N GLY A 134 -4.48 -7.55 -19.49
CA GLY A 134 -3.18 -7.92 -20.05
C GLY A 134 -2.00 -7.06 -19.57
N SER A 135 -2.26 -6.08 -18.70
CA SER A 135 -1.24 -5.26 -18.04
C SER A 135 -1.71 -4.82 -16.65
N PHE A 136 -0.77 -4.54 -15.74
CA PHE A 136 -1.09 -4.07 -14.40
C PHE A 136 -1.72 -2.66 -14.45
N PRO A 137 -2.88 -2.46 -13.80
CA PRO A 137 -3.64 -1.21 -13.88
C PRO A 137 -2.85 -0.02 -13.31
N LEU A 138 -2.03 -0.22 -12.27
CA LEU A 138 -1.27 0.85 -11.62
C LEU A 138 -0.01 1.31 -12.38
N PHE A 139 0.42 0.54 -13.38
CA PHE A 139 1.67 0.80 -14.10
C PHE A 139 1.43 1.13 -15.58
N GLY A 140 0.16 1.35 -15.97
CA GLY A 140 -0.25 1.87 -17.27
C GLY A 140 -0.29 3.41 -17.30
N GLN A 141 -0.11 4.00 -18.47
CA GLN A 141 -0.16 5.45 -18.68
C GLN A 141 -1.45 6.03 -18.09
N LEU A 142 -1.34 6.97 -17.15
CA LEU A 142 -2.44 7.86 -16.81
C LEU A 142 -3.00 8.42 -18.12
N ASP A 143 -4.22 8.06 -18.49
CA ASP A 143 -4.96 8.84 -19.47
C ASP A 143 -5.22 10.20 -18.83
N VAL A 144 -4.32 11.16 -19.13
CA VAL A 144 -4.47 12.57 -18.77
C VAL A 144 -5.59 13.15 -19.63
N SER A 145 -6.82 12.68 -19.45
CA SER A 145 -7.99 13.19 -20.15
C SER A 145 -9.29 13.10 -19.34
N ALA A 146 -9.24 13.29 -18.03
CA ALA A 146 -10.42 13.74 -17.28
C ALA A 146 -10.02 14.35 -15.93
N GLY A 147 -10.28 15.65 -15.75
CA GLY A 147 -10.32 16.29 -14.44
C GLY A 147 -9.39 17.48 -14.32
N ASN A 148 -9.98 18.68 -14.28
CA ASN A 148 -9.30 19.94 -13.98
C ASN A 148 -8.38 19.79 -12.76
N VAL A 149 -7.10 20.12 -12.97
CA VAL A 149 -6.18 20.40 -11.87
C VAL A 149 -6.72 21.66 -11.19
N ASP A 150 -7.37 21.49 -10.05
CA ASP A 150 -7.51 22.57 -9.08
C ASP A 150 -6.09 23.01 -8.73
N LYS A 151 -5.72 24.18 -9.25
CA LYS A 151 -4.42 24.80 -8.97
C LYS A 151 -4.33 24.98 -7.46
N GLU A 152 -3.33 24.32 -6.89
CA GLU A 152 -2.80 24.58 -5.55
C GLU A 152 -2.77 26.11 -5.31
N PRO A 153 -3.36 26.63 -4.22
CA PRO A 153 -3.32 28.05 -3.96
C PRO A 153 -1.88 28.48 -3.68
N GLU A 154 -1.36 29.35 -4.57
CA GLU A 154 -0.03 29.96 -4.46
C GLU A 154 0.19 30.55 -3.04
N PRO A 155 1.39 30.36 -2.45
CA PRO A 155 1.72 30.93 -1.17
C PRO A 155 1.67 32.46 -1.25
N ASN A 156 0.87 33.05 -0.34
CA ASN A 156 0.68 34.48 -0.19
C ASN A 156 2.03 35.19 -0.06
N LYS A 157 2.50 35.83 -1.14
CA LYS A 157 3.66 36.72 -1.10
C LYS A 157 3.25 37.95 -0.33
N GLY A 158 3.68 37.98 0.94
CA GLY A 158 3.64 39.16 1.78
C GLY A 158 4.20 40.37 1.04
N ASP A 159 3.49 41.47 1.20
CA ASP A 159 3.78 42.80 0.66
C ASP A 159 5.05 43.35 1.34
N ASP A 160 6.22 43.05 0.77
CA ASP A 160 7.50 43.64 1.16
C ASP A 160 7.63 45.05 0.57
N GLY A 161 6.79 45.97 1.05
CA GLY A 161 6.84 47.40 0.75
C GLY A 161 8.08 48.07 1.35
N ILE A 162 9.26 47.83 0.76
CA ILE A 162 10.46 48.65 1.00
C ILE A 162 10.26 49.99 0.27
N GLY A 163 9.77 50.99 1.01
CA GLY A 163 9.77 52.38 0.58
C GLY A 163 11.20 52.89 0.43
N LYS A 164 11.69 53.02 -0.81
CA LYS A 164 12.83 53.88 -1.13
C LYS A 164 12.36 55.32 -1.16
N GLY A 165 12.98 56.14 -0.31
CA GLY A 165 12.88 57.59 -0.39
C GLY A 165 13.59 58.13 -1.63
N ASP A 166 13.09 59.26 -2.12
CA ASP A 166 13.85 60.20 -2.92
C ASP A 166 13.51 61.62 -2.45
N ASP A 167 14.55 62.31 -1.98
CA ASP A 167 14.60 63.73 -1.68
C ASP A 167 14.31 64.58 -2.92
N LYS A 168 13.47 65.60 -2.77
CA LYS A 168 13.64 66.87 -3.49
C LYS A 168 13.32 68.05 -2.57
N GLN A 169 14.35 68.86 -2.37
CA GLN A 169 14.31 70.21 -1.81
C GLN A 169 13.54 71.19 -2.72
N ASP A 170 13.32 72.39 -2.15
CA ASP A 170 12.93 73.68 -2.75
C ASP A 170 11.47 74.07 -2.40
N GLY A 171 11.14 75.18 -1.78
CA GLY A 171 11.86 76.34 -1.28
C GLY A 171 10.83 77.42 -0.89
N ASN A 172 11.28 78.34 -0.03
CA ASN A 172 10.65 79.58 0.46
C ASN A 172 9.68 79.50 1.66
#